data_AF-A0A2E1U913-F1
#
_entry.id   AF-A0A2E1U913-F1
#
_cell.length_a   1.000
_cell.length_b   1.000
_cell.length_c   1.000
_cell.angle_alpha   90.00
_cell.angle_beta   90.00
_cell.angle_gamma   90.00
#
_symmetry.space_group_name_H-M   'P 1'
#
loop_
_entity.id
_entity.type
_entity.pdbx_description
1 polymer ?
#
loop_
_entity_poly.entity_id
_entity_poly.type
_entity_poly.pdbx_seq_one_letter_code
_entity_poly.pdbx_strand_id
1 'polypeptide(L)'
;MVLAESYLHTLSPFLLRISGEFGLRWYGLAYIAGFIIAGQMMARLVQTGRSPLARQQIDPNSLLTAMVLGVIVGGRFGFALFYQPHVLWTFGSSFPFWELLAIHKGGMASHGGMLGVLIASAWFVQKNKLDLYDTLHVADLAAFCATPGLFLGRLANFVNAELWGEPVTTRPAPWWSVKYPNEMLPGHPDSVPSVVANVATIFPTEPANTIHTKLIEGDAVVREAVIPLLTPYWPSQLIQAVAEGPLLATVLCIAWWRPKRPGMISALFLCCYGPLRLLTEMVRQPDVGIDRTFGLSRGQLLSVGMVLAGILLLLVIRKSSRREGGLFPPSNF
;
A
#
# COMPACT_ATOMS: atom_id res chain seq x y z
N MET A 1 -30.94 2.39 -19.73
CA MET A 1 -29.58 1.93 -20.09
C MET A 1 -28.63 2.44 -19.00
N VAL A 2 -28.47 1.70 -17.91
CA VAL A 2 -27.85 2.18 -16.63
C VAL A 2 -26.33 1.93 -16.58
N LEU A 3 -25.75 1.30 -17.60
CA LEU A 3 -24.35 0.85 -17.63
C LEU A 3 -23.41 1.83 -18.36
N ALA A 4 -23.74 3.12 -18.44
CA ALA A 4 -22.92 4.10 -19.18
C ALA A 4 -22.34 5.22 -18.30
N GLU A 5 -22.69 5.28 -17.02
CA GLU A 5 -22.28 6.37 -16.14
C GLU A 5 -21.11 5.95 -15.25
N SER A 6 -20.13 6.84 -15.11
CA SER A 6 -19.04 6.71 -14.15
C SER A 6 -19.59 6.57 -12.73
N TYR A 7 -18.95 5.74 -11.91
CA TYR A 7 -19.26 5.61 -10.50
C TYR A 7 -18.92 6.91 -9.75
N LEU A 8 -19.87 7.48 -9.01
CA LEU A 8 -19.61 8.58 -8.07
C LEU A 8 -19.06 8.01 -6.76
N HIS A 9 -17.86 8.41 -6.37
CA HIS A 9 -17.26 7.94 -5.13
C HIS A 9 -17.87 8.64 -3.91
N THR A 10 -18.66 7.90 -3.12
CA THR A 10 -19.35 8.39 -1.92
C THR A 10 -18.96 7.67 -0.64
N LEU A 11 -17.91 6.83 -0.66
CA LEU A 11 -17.49 6.08 0.51
C LEU A 11 -16.91 7.00 1.58
N SER A 12 -17.23 6.71 2.85
CA SER A 12 -16.65 7.38 4.01
C SER A 12 -15.32 6.72 4.39
N PRO A 13 -14.25 7.50 4.66
CA PRO A 13 -12.99 6.97 5.19
C PRO A 13 -13.14 6.43 6.62
N PHE A 14 -14.20 6.85 7.33
CA PHE A 14 -14.55 6.35 8.66
C PHE A 14 -15.43 5.10 8.55
N LEU A 15 -15.05 4.08 9.30
CA LEU A 15 -15.95 2.99 9.69
C LEU A 15 -16.92 3.48 10.79
N LEU A 16 -16.38 4.17 11.80
CA LEU A 16 -17.17 4.81 12.85
C LEU A 16 -16.59 6.19 13.15
N ARG A 17 -17.35 7.24 12.87
CA ARG A 17 -16.98 8.62 13.20
C ARG A 17 -17.48 8.94 14.62
N ILE A 18 -16.58 9.39 15.49
CA ILE A 18 -16.92 9.77 16.87
C ILE A 18 -17.14 11.28 16.95
N SER A 19 -16.16 12.07 16.50
CA SER A 19 -16.26 13.53 16.48
C SER A 19 -15.25 14.14 15.50
N GLY A 20 -15.69 15.07 14.65
CA GLY A 20 -14.81 15.71 13.65
C GLY A 20 -13.97 14.70 12.87
N GLU A 21 -12.64 14.89 12.88
CA GLU A 21 -11.66 14.00 12.25
C GLU A 21 -11.27 12.76 13.08
N PHE A 22 -11.82 12.64 14.30
CA PHE A 22 -11.54 11.55 15.21
C PHE A 22 -12.56 10.41 15.06
N GLY A 23 -12.05 9.21 14.84
CA GLY A 23 -12.85 8.01 14.67
C GLY A 23 -12.05 6.83 14.12
N LEU A 24 -12.70 5.68 14.04
CA LEU A 24 -12.12 4.46 13.48
C LEU A 24 -12.17 4.52 11.96
N ARG A 25 -11.01 4.42 11.32
CA ARG A 25 -10.85 4.52 9.85
C ARG A 25 -10.62 3.14 9.21
N TRP A 26 -11.14 2.97 8.00
CA TRP A 26 -10.92 1.77 7.20
C TRP A 26 -9.44 1.50 6.93
N TYR A 27 -8.65 2.57 6.78
CA TYR A 27 -7.21 2.49 6.59
C TYR A 27 -6.46 1.78 7.73
N GLY A 28 -6.78 2.13 8.99
CA GLY A 28 -6.20 1.45 10.16
C GLY A 28 -6.62 -0.01 10.25
N LEU A 29 -7.88 -0.30 9.95
CA LEU A 29 -8.40 -1.67 9.95
C LEU A 29 -7.76 -2.53 8.85
N ALA A 30 -7.52 -1.97 7.67
CA ALA A 30 -6.84 -2.66 6.57
C ALA A 30 -5.42 -3.10 6.96
N TYR A 31 -4.65 -2.26 7.67
CA TYR A 31 -3.34 -2.66 8.18
C TYR A 31 -3.43 -3.77 9.22
N ILE A 32 -4.34 -3.65 10.20
CA ILE A 32 -4.53 -4.67 11.24
C ILE A 32 -4.90 -6.01 10.59
N ALA A 33 -5.86 -6.00 9.66
CA ALA A 33 -6.25 -7.19 8.91
C ALA A 33 -5.06 -7.77 8.10
N GLY A 34 -4.27 -6.92 7.44
CA GLY A 34 -3.06 -7.33 6.73
C GLY A 34 -2.06 -8.05 7.63
N PHE A 35 -1.77 -7.51 8.82
CA PHE A 35 -0.86 -8.15 9.78
C PHE A 35 -1.42 -9.45 10.37
N ILE A 36 -2.73 -9.51 10.66
CA ILE A 36 -3.38 -10.74 11.13
C ILE A 36 -3.27 -11.84 10.07
N ILE A 37 -3.59 -11.54 8.81
CA ILE A 37 -3.51 -12.51 7.71
C ILE A 37 -2.05 -12.96 7.51
N ALA A 38 -1.10 -12.03 7.48
CA ALA A 38 0.33 -12.32 7.37
C ALA A 38 0.81 -13.23 8.51
N GLY A 39 0.38 -12.95 9.75
CA GLY A 39 0.67 -13.77 10.92
C GLY A 39 0.11 -15.18 10.82
N GLN A 40 -1.15 -15.32 10.37
CA GLN A 40 -1.75 -16.64 10.17
C GLN A 40 -1.07 -17.44 9.05
N MET A 41 -0.68 -16.78 7.95
CA MET A 41 0.07 -17.42 6.86
C MET A 41 1.43 -17.91 7.36
N MET A 42 2.17 -17.06 8.08
CA MET A 42 3.47 -17.39 8.64
C MET A 42 3.37 -18.50 9.69
N ALA A 43 2.40 -18.41 10.61
CA ALA A 43 2.15 -19.41 11.64
C ALA A 43 1.85 -20.78 11.02
N ARG A 44 1.02 -20.85 9.97
CA ARG A 44 0.74 -22.09 9.26
C ARG A 44 2.00 -22.71 8.65
N LEU A 45 2.88 -21.90 8.02
CA LEU A 45 4.14 -22.39 7.46
C LEU A 45 5.10 -22.90 8.53
N VAL A 46 5.15 -22.26 9.70
CA VAL A 46 5.98 -22.72 10.83
C VAL A 46 5.40 -23.99 11.45
N GLN A 47 4.11 -24.02 11.78
CA GLN A 47 3.45 -25.17 12.42
C GLN A 47 3.52 -26.45 11.57
N THR A 48 3.61 -26.32 10.24
CA THR A 48 3.72 -27.44 9.32
C THR A 48 5.16 -27.82 8.97
N GLY A 49 6.17 -27.26 9.67
CA GLY A 49 7.58 -27.60 9.47
C GLY A 49 8.23 -27.00 8.21
N ARG A 50 7.58 -26.00 7.58
CA ARG A 50 7.96 -25.46 6.25
C ARG A 50 8.77 -24.16 6.35
N SER A 51 9.38 -23.93 7.49
CA SER A 51 10.12 -22.72 7.80
C SER A 51 11.30 -23.06 8.71
N PRO A 52 12.43 -22.36 8.57
CA PRO A 52 13.57 -22.52 9.48
C PRO A 52 13.21 -22.22 10.93
N LEU A 53 12.19 -21.37 11.17
CA LEU A 53 11.69 -21.10 12.52
C LEU A 53 11.13 -22.36 13.18
N ALA A 54 10.54 -23.28 12.41
CA ALA A 54 10.02 -24.54 12.93
C ALA A 54 11.18 -25.44 13.41
N ARG A 55 12.22 -25.57 12.58
CA ARG A 55 13.41 -26.37 12.91
C ARG A 55 14.11 -25.89 14.18
N GLN A 56 14.12 -24.57 14.39
CA GLN A 56 14.75 -23.92 15.53
C GLN A 56 13.80 -23.67 16.71
N GLN A 57 12.55 -24.14 16.63
CA GLN A 57 11.51 -23.94 17.66
C GLN A 57 11.28 -22.46 18.04
N ILE A 58 11.36 -21.58 17.05
CA ILE A 58 11.16 -20.13 17.20
C ILE A 58 9.69 -19.79 16.94
N ASP A 59 9.09 -19.02 17.85
CA ASP A 59 7.71 -18.53 17.69
C ASP A 59 7.59 -17.54 16.50
N PRO A 60 6.77 -17.83 15.47
CA PRO A 60 6.56 -16.91 14.34
C PRO A 60 6.02 -15.54 14.76
N ASN A 61 5.29 -15.43 15.87
CA ASN A 61 4.75 -14.14 16.33
C ASN A 61 5.87 -13.18 16.75
N SER A 62 7.01 -13.70 17.19
CA SER A 62 8.17 -12.89 17.55
C SER A 62 8.79 -12.20 16.31
N LEU A 63 8.84 -12.90 15.17
CA LEU A 63 9.26 -12.32 13.89
C LEU A 63 8.24 -11.30 13.38
N LEU A 64 6.95 -11.64 13.41
CA LEU A 64 5.88 -10.73 12.99
C LEU A 64 5.91 -9.44 13.81
N THR A 65 6.06 -9.54 15.12
CA THR A 65 6.14 -8.37 16.03
C THR A 65 7.35 -7.51 15.69
N ALA A 66 8.51 -8.11 15.44
CA ALA A 66 9.70 -7.37 15.02
C ALA A 66 9.46 -6.63 13.69
N MET A 67 8.82 -7.28 12.71
CA MET A 67 8.49 -6.65 11.43
C MET A 67 7.49 -5.49 11.60
N VAL A 68 6.45 -5.65 12.40
CA VAL A 68 5.47 -4.58 12.70
C VAL A 68 6.15 -3.37 13.34
N LEU A 69 7.01 -3.59 14.34
CA LEU A 69 7.81 -2.53 14.95
C LEU A 69 8.75 -1.88 13.94
N GLY A 70 9.35 -2.69 13.06
CA GLY A 70 10.16 -2.21 11.93
C GLY A 70 9.38 -1.28 11.01
N VAL A 71 8.15 -1.64 10.63
CA VAL A 71 7.28 -0.78 9.81
C VAL A 71 7.00 0.56 10.51
N ILE A 72 6.64 0.51 11.80
CA ILE A 72 6.26 1.72 12.55
C ILE A 72 7.48 2.64 12.75
N VAL A 73 8.58 2.10 13.29
CA VAL A 73 9.80 2.88 13.57
C VAL A 73 10.42 3.35 12.26
N GLY A 74 10.63 2.44 11.31
CA GLY A 74 11.23 2.77 10.02
C GLY A 74 10.38 3.76 9.23
N GLY A 75 9.05 3.60 9.23
CA GLY A 75 8.15 4.51 8.54
C GLY A 75 8.19 5.92 9.13
N ARG A 76 8.24 6.03 10.45
CA ARG A 76 8.29 7.32 11.14
C ARG A 76 9.63 8.02 10.95
N PHE A 77 10.74 7.29 11.13
CA PHE A 77 12.08 7.83 10.88
C PHE A 77 12.30 8.19 9.41
N GLY A 78 11.83 7.36 8.48
CA GLY A 78 11.92 7.66 7.05
C GLY A 78 11.13 8.93 6.68
N PHE A 79 9.97 9.14 7.30
CA PHE A 79 9.22 10.39 7.11
C PHE A 79 10.03 11.59 7.60
N ALA A 80 10.57 11.50 8.82
CA ALA A 80 11.38 12.57 9.38
C ALA A 80 12.62 12.85 8.51
N LEU A 81 13.37 11.83 8.09
CA LEU A 81 14.61 12.02 7.33
C LEU A 81 14.39 12.58 5.92
N PHE A 82 13.34 12.12 5.21
CA PHE A 82 13.19 12.42 3.78
C PHE A 82 12.16 13.50 3.46
N TYR A 83 11.23 13.79 4.38
CA TYR A 83 10.11 14.71 4.10
C TYR A 83 10.07 15.86 5.09
N GLN A 84 10.25 15.61 6.39
CA GLN A 84 10.18 16.65 7.42
C GLN A 84 11.29 16.50 8.48
N PRO A 85 12.54 16.91 8.16
CA PRO A 85 13.68 16.77 9.07
C PRO A 85 13.49 17.40 10.45
N HIS A 86 12.77 18.52 10.51
CA HIS A 86 12.54 19.26 11.76
C HIS A 86 11.91 18.42 12.87
N VAL A 87 11.06 17.44 12.51
CA VAL A 87 10.43 16.50 13.44
C VAL A 87 11.45 15.74 14.32
N LEU A 88 12.69 15.58 13.86
CA LEU A 88 13.77 14.95 14.64
C LEU A 88 14.18 15.76 15.86
N TRP A 89 14.04 17.09 15.83
CA TRP A 89 14.48 17.99 16.91
C TRP A 89 13.37 18.90 17.45
N THR A 90 12.12 18.72 17.04
CA THR A 90 10.98 19.42 17.65
C THR A 90 10.53 18.74 18.94
N PHE A 91 10.53 19.50 20.03
CA PHE A 91 10.01 19.07 21.33
C PHE A 91 8.92 20.02 21.82
N GLY A 92 7.83 19.47 22.35
CA GLY A 92 6.70 20.17 22.93
C GLY A 92 6.53 19.90 24.42
N SER A 93 5.54 20.55 25.04
CA SER A 93 5.28 20.50 26.48
C SER A 93 4.31 19.39 26.92
N SER A 94 3.66 18.69 25.99
CA SER A 94 2.68 17.63 26.28
C SER A 94 3.06 16.32 25.61
N PHE A 95 2.60 15.19 26.17
CA PHE A 95 2.89 13.87 25.62
C PHE A 95 2.16 13.65 24.28
N PRO A 96 2.83 13.07 23.25
CA PRO A 96 4.25 12.78 23.18
C PRO A 96 5.08 14.06 23.00
N PHE A 97 6.00 14.29 23.95
CA PHE A 97 6.81 15.51 24.02
C PHE A 97 7.78 15.64 22.86
N TRP A 98 8.17 14.53 22.24
CA TRP A 98 8.98 14.53 21.03
C TRP A 98 8.08 14.33 19.81
N GLU A 99 8.12 15.26 18.86
CA GLU A 99 7.29 15.19 17.66
C GLU A 99 7.55 13.91 16.86
N LEU A 100 8.76 13.37 16.88
CA LEU A 100 9.06 12.09 16.25
C LEU A 100 8.18 10.94 16.78
N LEU A 101 7.79 10.96 18.06
CA LEU A 101 6.92 9.95 18.65
C LEU A 101 5.42 10.22 18.39
N ALA A 102 5.07 11.38 17.85
CA ALA A 102 3.70 11.81 17.58
C ALA A 102 3.09 11.15 16.32
N ILE A 103 3.12 9.82 16.25
CA ILE A 103 2.58 9.04 15.11
C ILE A 103 1.08 9.28 14.85
N HIS A 104 0.34 9.70 15.87
CA HIS A 104 -1.08 10.04 15.76
C HIS A 104 -1.34 11.30 14.92
N LYS A 105 -0.33 12.16 14.73
CA LYS A 105 -0.42 13.34 13.84
C LYS A 105 -0.24 12.99 12.35
N GLY A 106 -0.14 11.70 12.02
CA GLY A 106 0.22 11.26 10.67
C GLY A 106 1.71 11.46 10.39
N GLY A 107 2.12 11.30 9.13
CA GLY A 107 3.52 11.40 8.72
C GLY A 107 4.28 10.07 8.83
N MET A 108 4.14 9.24 7.80
CA MET A 108 4.79 7.94 7.67
C MET A 108 5.32 7.78 6.24
N ALA A 109 6.54 7.26 6.09
CA ALA A 109 7.13 7.00 4.78
C ALA A 109 7.12 5.50 4.48
N SER A 110 6.52 5.10 3.36
CA SER A 110 6.49 3.70 2.92
C SER A 110 7.90 3.10 2.77
N HIS A 111 8.84 3.82 2.14
CA HIS A 111 10.24 3.39 1.98
C HIS A 111 10.96 3.18 3.31
N GLY A 112 10.71 4.07 4.28
CA GLY A 112 11.22 3.92 5.63
C GLY A 112 10.67 2.66 6.30
N GLY A 113 9.38 2.39 6.13
CA GLY A 113 8.74 1.17 6.65
C GLY A 113 9.33 -0.10 6.05
N MET A 114 9.54 -0.14 4.73
CA MET A 114 10.19 -1.27 4.05
C MET A 114 11.61 -1.51 4.54
N LEU A 115 12.42 -0.44 4.65
CA LEU A 115 13.78 -0.55 5.19
C LEU A 115 13.77 -1.01 6.66
N GLY A 116 12.81 -0.51 7.45
CA GLY A 116 12.60 -0.94 8.82
C GLY A 116 12.27 -2.43 8.94
N VAL A 117 11.46 -2.99 8.04
CA VAL A 117 11.20 -4.45 7.98
C VAL A 117 12.48 -5.22 7.65
N LEU A 118 13.29 -4.76 6.68
CA LEU A 118 14.55 -5.41 6.33
C LEU A 118 15.52 -5.41 7.51
N ILE A 119 15.69 -4.28 8.20
CA ILE A 119 16.54 -4.15 9.38
C ILE A 119 16.03 -5.02 10.53
N ALA A 120 14.73 -4.99 10.82
CA ALA A 120 14.12 -5.78 11.88
C ALA A 120 14.27 -7.29 11.60
N SER A 121 14.11 -7.71 10.35
CA SER A 121 14.31 -9.10 9.94
C SER A 121 15.76 -9.52 10.06
N ALA A 122 16.71 -8.68 9.63
CA ALA A 122 18.14 -8.95 9.77
C ALA A 122 18.56 -9.05 11.25
N TRP A 123 18.10 -8.13 12.09
CA TRP A 123 18.32 -8.17 13.54
C TRP A 123 17.72 -9.45 14.16
N PHE A 124 16.50 -9.82 13.77
CA PHE A 124 15.84 -11.02 14.28
C PHE A 124 16.61 -12.29 13.95
N VAL A 125 17.05 -12.43 12.71
CA VAL A 125 17.86 -13.56 12.23
C VAL A 125 19.17 -13.64 13.01
N GLN A 126 19.87 -12.51 13.17
CA GLN A 126 21.13 -12.45 13.93
C GLN A 126 20.93 -12.85 15.40
N LYS A 127 19.89 -12.30 16.05
CA LYS A 127 19.53 -12.61 17.44
C LYS A 127 19.29 -14.10 17.65
N ASN A 128 18.67 -14.76 16.68
CA ASN A 128 18.34 -16.19 16.74
C ASN A 128 19.42 -17.10 16.13
N LYS A 129 20.60 -16.56 15.79
CA LYS A 129 21.74 -17.31 15.22
C LYS A 129 21.37 -18.13 13.97
N LEU A 130 20.46 -17.60 13.16
CA LEU A 130 20.06 -18.20 11.89
C LEU A 130 21.14 -18.01 10.83
N ASP A 131 21.33 -19.00 9.96
CA ASP A 131 22.33 -18.94 8.90
C ASP A 131 21.89 -18.05 7.72
N LEU A 132 22.77 -17.87 6.73
CA LEU A 132 22.47 -17.05 5.55
C LEU A 132 21.25 -17.59 4.76
N TYR A 133 21.09 -18.91 4.66
CA TYR A 133 19.97 -19.49 3.93
C TYR A 133 18.66 -19.32 4.70
N ASP A 134 18.69 -19.45 6.02
CA ASP A 134 17.55 -19.15 6.88
C ASP A 134 17.14 -17.67 6.77
N THR A 135 18.12 -16.77 6.65
CA THR A 135 17.89 -15.33 6.40
C THR A 135 17.11 -15.12 5.10
N LEU A 136 17.55 -15.78 4.03
CA LEU A 136 16.91 -15.69 2.71
C LEU A 136 15.50 -16.30 2.73
N HIS A 137 15.28 -17.36 3.52
CA HIS A 137 13.94 -17.94 3.69
C HIS A 137 13.02 -17.05 4.53
N VAL A 138 13.55 -16.34 5.53
CA VAL A 138 12.81 -15.30 6.26
C VAL A 138 12.38 -14.18 5.32
N ALA A 139 13.24 -13.79 4.38
CA ALA A 139 12.87 -12.85 3.33
C ALA A 139 11.77 -13.42 2.42
N ASP A 140 11.81 -14.71 2.08
CA ASP A 140 10.75 -15.37 1.29
C ASP A 140 9.40 -15.31 2.02
N LEU A 141 9.40 -15.58 3.32
CA LEU A 141 8.21 -15.46 4.18
C LEU A 141 7.67 -14.03 4.18
N ALA A 142 8.55 -13.04 4.37
CA ALA A 142 8.16 -11.63 4.38
C ALA A 142 7.53 -11.20 3.05
N ALA A 143 8.17 -11.55 1.92
CA ALA A 143 7.71 -11.20 0.58
C ALA A 143 6.34 -11.83 0.26
N PHE A 144 6.15 -13.10 0.60
CA PHE A 144 4.89 -13.79 0.38
C PHE A 144 3.76 -13.25 1.26
N CYS A 145 4.03 -13.07 2.56
CA CYS A 145 3.06 -12.58 3.53
C CYS A 145 2.72 -11.09 3.36
N ALA A 146 3.50 -10.32 2.59
CA ALA A 146 3.20 -8.92 2.30
C ALA A 146 2.01 -8.73 1.34
N THR A 147 1.73 -9.71 0.46
CA THR A 147 0.73 -9.56 -0.62
C THR A 147 -0.69 -9.24 -0.15
N PRO A 148 -1.24 -9.80 0.96
CA PRO A 148 -2.55 -9.39 1.46
C PRO A 148 -2.54 -7.96 2.03
N GLY A 149 -1.43 -7.54 2.64
CA GLY A 149 -1.26 -6.18 3.14
C GLY A 149 -1.25 -5.15 2.01
N LEU A 150 -0.57 -5.45 0.90
CA LEU A 150 -0.59 -4.62 -0.31
C LEU A 150 -2.01 -4.49 -0.87
N PHE A 151 -2.72 -5.61 -1.01
CA PHE A 151 -4.12 -5.63 -1.47
C PHE A 151 -5.04 -4.75 -0.60
N LEU A 152 -5.04 -4.99 0.72
CA LEU A 152 -5.92 -4.30 1.66
C LEU A 152 -5.57 -2.80 1.75
N GLY A 153 -4.28 -2.46 1.69
CA GLY A 153 -3.84 -1.07 1.65
C GLY A 153 -4.38 -0.32 0.44
N ARG A 154 -4.34 -0.93 -0.75
CA ARG A 154 -4.88 -0.34 -1.98
C ARG A 154 -6.40 -0.20 -1.96
N LEU A 155 -7.11 -1.16 -1.38
CA LEU A 155 -8.55 -1.00 -1.14
C LEU A 155 -8.83 0.17 -0.18
N ALA A 156 -8.03 0.32 0.88
CA ALA A 156 -8.19 1.44 1.78
C ALA A 156 -7.88 2.80 1.12
N ASN A 157 -6.90 2.86 0.20
CA ASN A 157 -6.68 4.07 -0.61
C ASN A 157 -7.91 4.41 -1.46
N PHE A 158 -8.57 3.40 -2.04
CA PHE A 158 -9.82 3.61 -2.77
C PHE A 158 -10.90 4.19 -1.87
N VAL A 159 -11.16 3.59 -0.70
CA VAL A 159 -12.15 4.08 0.28
C VAL A 159 -11.85 5.49 0.77
N ASN A 160 -10.58 5.84 0.93
CA ASN A 160 -10.14 7.18 1.33
C ASN A 160 -10.22 8.21 0.20
N ALA A 161 -10.54 7.80 -1.04
CA ALA A 161 -10.48 8.65 -2.23
C ALA A 161 -9.10 9.32 -2.43
N GLU A 162 -8.02 8.56 -2.29
CA GLU A 162 -6.64 9.05 -2.48
C GLU A 162 -5.90 8.24 -3.54
N LEU A 163 -4.87 8.84 -4.15
CA LEU A 163 -3.99 8.20 -5.16
C LEU A 163 -4.73 7.68 -6.40
N TRP A 164 -5.77 8.39 -6.85
CA TRP A 164 -6.56 7.99 -8.01
C TRP A 164 -5.80 8.08 -9.35
N GLY A 165 -6.45 7.61 -10.41
CA GLY A 165 -5.84 7.48 -11.73
C GLY A 165 -5.79 8.76 -12.55
N GLU A 166 -5.25 8.64 -13.75
CA GLU A 166 -5.30 9.70 -14.76
C GLU A 166 -6.76 9.97 -15.22
N PRO A 167 -7.08 11.20 -15.65
CA PRO A 167 -8.35 11.51 -16.28
C PRO A 167 -8.65 10.62 -17.50
N VAL A 168 -9.89 10.15 -17.60
CA VAL A 168 -10.36 9.38 -18.74
C VAL A 168 -10.60 10.30 -19.93
N THR A 169 -9.89 10.03 -21.04
CA THR A 169 -9.98 10.80 -22.28
C THR A 169 -11.09 10.31 -23.22
N THR A 170 -11.49 9.03 -23.12
CA THR A 170 -12.55 8.44 -23.96
C THR A 170 -13.92 8.98 -23.58
N ARG A 171 -14.74 9.33 -24.60
CA ARG A 171 -16.11 9.85 -24.42
C ARG A 171 -17.12 8.99 -25.21
N PRO A 172 -18.20 8.46 -24.58
CA PRO A 172 -18.48 8.52 -23.14
C PRO A 172 -17.44 7.76 -22.31
N ALA A 173 -17.26 8.15 -21.06
CA ALA A 173 -16.35 7.45 -20.16
C ALA A 173 -16.91 6.05 -19.85
N PRO A 174 -16.07 5.02 -19.66
CA PRO A 174 -16.57 3.69 -19.30
C PRO A 174 -17.26 3.70 -17.94
N TRP A 175 -18.25 2.83 -17.74
CA TRP A 175 -19.03 2.72 -16.50
C TRP A 175 -18.22 2.42 -15.24
N TRP A 176 -17.03 1.86 -15.41
CA TRP A 176 -16.12 1.54 -14.31
C TRP A 176 -15.10 2.66 -14.01
N SER A 177 -15.17 3.78 -14.72
CA SER A 177 -14.47 5.00 -14.33
C SER A 177 -15.10 5.61 -13.07
N VAL A 178 -14.34 6.41 -12.33
CA VAL A 178 -14.76 6.95 -11.03
C VAL A 178 -14.65 8.46 -11.01
N LYS A 179 -15.69 9.13 -10.51
CA LYS A 179 -15.73 10.58 -10.26
C LYS A 179 -15.56 10.84 -8.78
N TYR A 180 -14.63 11.71 -8.42
CA TYR A 180 -14.28 11.98 -7.03
C TYR A 180 -14.71 13.39 -6.61
N PRO A 181 -15.66 13.52 -5.67
CA PRO A 181 -16.13 14.83 -5.18
C PRO A 181 -15.02 15.74 -4.61
N ASN A 182 -13.92 15.19 -4.12
CA ASN A 182 -12.84 15.97 -3.52
C ASN A 182 -12.19 16.95 -4.52
N GLU A 183 -12.30 16.69 -5.83
CA GLU A 183 -11.74 17.58 -6.85
C GLU A 183 -12.43 18.95 -6.91
N MET A 184 -13.65 19.07 -6.40
CA MET A 184 -14.41 20.34 -6.39
C MET A 184 -14.16 21.19 -5.15
N LEU A 185 -13.36 20.71 -4.19
CA LEU A 185 -13.09 21.41 -2.95
C LEU A 185 -11.91 22.39 -3.11
N PRO A 186 -12.12 23.71 -2.93
CA PRO A 186 -11.04 24.69 -3.01
C PRO A 186 -9.93 24.39 -1.97
N GLY A 187 -8.67 24.39 -2.41
CA GLY A 187 -7.51 24.17 -1.52
C GLY A 187 -7.27 22.71 -1.13
N HIS A 188 -8.09 21.76 -1.59
CA HIS A 188 -7.80 20.34 -1.45
C HIS A 188 -6.59 19.96 -2.33
N PRO A 189 -5.69 19.06 -1.89
CA PRO A 189 -4.52 18.63 -2.69
C PRO A 189 -4.89 18.16 -4.09
N ASP A 190 -6.02 17.49 -4.22
CA ASP A 190 -6.53 16.95 -5.49
C ASP A 190 -7.57 17.86 -6.17
N SER A 191 -7.63 19.14 -5.81
CA SER A 191 -8.57 20.09 -6.39
C SER A 191 -8.29 20.37 -7.87
N VAL A 192 -9.36 20.45 -8.67
CA VAL A 192 -9.28 20.79 -10.10
C VAL A 192 -9.87 22.20 -10.29
N PRO A 193 -9.05 23.21 -10.63
CA PRO A 193 -9.49 24.61 -10.66
C PRO A 193 -10.74 24.89 -11.51
N SER A 194 -10.85 24.22 -12.66
CA SER A 194 -12.02 24.37 -13.54
C SER A 194 -13.29 23.78 -12.92
N VAL A 195 -13.20 22.65 -12.22
CA VAL A 195 -14.35 22.04 -11.53
C VAL A 195 -14.80 22.93 -10.38
N VAL A 196 -13.85 23.42 -9.57
CA VAL A 196 -14.10 24.37 -8.48
C VAL A 196 -14.85 25.60 -8.98
N ALA A 197 -14.36 26.22 -10.07
CA ALA A 197 -14.98 27.41 -10.66
C ALA A 197 -16.39 27.14 -11.20
N ASN A 198 -16.60 26.01 -11.88
CA ASN A 198 -17.90 25.64 -12.43
C ASN A 198 -18.94 25.38 -11.33
N VAL A 199 -18.56 24.65 -10.27
CA VAL A 199 -19.45 24.40 -9.13
C VAL A 199 -19.81 25.71 -8.42
N ALA A 200 -18.84 26.60 -8.22
CA ALA A 200 -19.09 27.93 -7.63
C ALA A 200 -20.01 28.81 -8.49
N THR A 201 -19.99 28.62 -9.82
CA THR A 201 -20.88 29.35 -10.74
C THR A 201 -22.33 28.88 -10.62
N ILE A 202 -22.56 27.57 -10.46
CA ILE A 202 -23.90 27.01 -10.29
C ILE A 202 -24.46 27.33 -8.89
N PHE A 203 -23.62 27.27 -7.87
CA PHE A 203 -24.00 27.47 -6.47
C PHE A 203 -23.24 28.66 -5.84
N PRO A 204 -23.52 29.90 -6.26
CA PRO A 204 -22.73 31.07 -5.86
C PRO A 204 -22.85 31.43 -4.38
N THR A 205 -23.93 31.02 -3.72
CA THR A 205 -24.23 31.36 -2.32
C THR A 205 -23.91 30.24 -1.33
N GLU A 206 -23.57 29.04 -1.80
CA GLU A 206 -23.33 27.89 -0.95
C GLU A 206 -21.83 27.55 -0.86
N PRO A 207 -21.28 27.32 0.34
CA PRO A 207 -19.91 26.86 0.48
C PRO A 207 -19.69 25.49 -0.18
N ALA A 208 -18.52 25.30 -0.81
CA ALA A 208 -18.16 24.04 -1.48
C ALA A 208 -18.26 22.80 -0.57
N ASN A 209 -17.93 22.93 0.72
CA ASN A 209 -18.05 21.84 1.70
C ASN A 209 -19.51 21.43 1.95
N THR A 210 -20.45 22.38 1.91
CA THR A 210 -21.89 22.12 2.05
C THR A 210 -22.41 21.38 0.82
N ILE A 211 -22.01 21.83 -0.38
CA ILE A 211 -22.34 21.17 -1.64
C ILE A 211 -21.77 19.74 -1.68
N HIS A 212 -20.54 19.56 -1.19
CA HIS A 212 -19.89 18.23 -1.07
C HIS A 212 -20.65 17.29 -0.16
N THR A 213 -21.05 17.75 1.02
CA THR A 213 -21.89 16.98 1.93
C THR A 213 -23.21 16.58 1.26
N LYS A 214 -23.93 17.54 0.67
CA LYS A 214 -25.19 17.28 -0.04
C LYS A 214 -25.03 16.27 -1.20
N LEU A 215 -23.94 16.37 -1.96
CA LEU A 215 -23.64 15.46 -3.07
C LEU A 215 -23.46 14.00 -2.58
N ILE A 216 -22.74 13.82 -1.48
CA ILE A 216 -22.49 12.50 -0.86
C ILE A 216 -23.78 11.93 -0.27
N GLU A 217 -24.53 12.73 0.49
CA GLU A 217 -25.81 12.34 1.12
C GLU A 217 -26.89 12.04 0.07
N GLY A 218 -26.74 12.60 -1.11
CA GLY A 218 -27.51 12.24 -2.30
C GLY A 218 -28.66 13.16 -2.62
N ASP A 219 -28.50 14.44 -2.31
CA ASP A 219 -29.37 15.50 -2.79
C ASP A 219 -29.49 15.46 -4.33
N ALA A 220 -30.72 15.36 -4.82
CA ALA A 220 -30.99 15.15 -6.24
C ALA A 220 -30.57 16.35 -7.10
N VAL A 221 -30.82 17.58 -6.61
CA VAL A 221 -30.51 18.83 -7.32
C VAL A 221 -29.00 18.99 -7.44
N VAL A 222 -28.28 18.76 -6.34
CA VAL A 222 -26.81 18.83 -6.35
C VAL A 222 -26.22 17.73 -7.21
N ARG A 223 -26.74 16.50 -7.18
CA ARG A 223 -26.24 15.40 -8.02
C ARG A 223 -26.40 15.69 -9.51
N GLU A 224 -27.59 16.13 -9.93
CA GLU A 224 -27.87 16.45 -11.34
C GLU A 224 -26.98 17.58 -11.85
N ALA A 225 -26.72 18.59 -11.01
CA ALA A 225 -25.90 19.73 -11.37
C ALA A 225 -24.39 19.46 -11.33
N VAL A 226 -23.90 18.70 -10.34
CA VAL A 226 -22.46 18.57 -10.07
C VAL A 226 -21.84 17.35 -10.77
N ILE A 227 -22.52 16.21 -10.83
CA ILE A 227 -21.95 14.98 -11.44
C ILE A 227 -21.46 15.23 -12.88
N PRO A 228 -22.16 15.97 -13.76
CA PRO A 228 -21.68 16.25 -15.11
C PRO A 228 -20.39 17.08 -15.14
N LEU A 229 -20.14 17.90 -14.11
CA LEU A 229 -18.93 18.74 -14.00
C LEU A 229 -17.69 17.95 -13.56
N LEU A 230 -17.89 16.84 -12.85
CA LEU A 230 -16.80 16.03 -12.32
C LEU A 230 -16.06 15.27 -13.43
N THR A 231 -14.75 15.21 -13.28
CA THR A 231 -13.84 14.49 -14.17
C THR A 231 -13.92 12.99 -13.86
N PRO A 232 -14.13 12.13 -14.87
CA PRO A 232 -13.98 10.70 -14.70
C PRO A 232 -12.50 10.31 -14.68
N TYR A 233 -12.09 9.50 -13.73
CA TYR A 233 -10.73 8.98 -13.56
C TYR A 233 -10.69 7.45 -13.66
N TRP A 234 -9.55 6.90 -14.07
CA TRP A 234 -9.32 5.47 -13.90
C TRP A 234 -9.17 5.12 -12.41
N PRO A 235 -9.82 4.06 -11.91
CA PRO A 235 -9.66 3.60 -10.52
C PRO A 235 -8.32 2.88 -10.33
N SER A 236 -7.20 3.61 -10.44
CA SER A 236 -5.84 3.08 -10.35
C SER A 236 -5.59 2.31 -9.07
N GLN A 237 -6.24 2.67 -7.95
CA GLN A 237 -6.16 1.97 -6.67
C GLN A 237 -6.68 0.54 -6.79
N LEU A 238 -7.81 0.33 -7.46
CA LEU A 238 -8.40 -1.01 -7.65
C LEU A 238 -7.56 -1.84 -8.62
N ILE A 239 -7.04 -1.21 -9.67
CA ILE A 239 -6.12 -1.86 -10.62
C ILE A 239 -4.85 -2.32 -9.88
N GLN A 240 -4.26 -1.44 -9.05
CA GLN A 240 -3.10 -1.76 -8.21
C GLN A 240 -3.43 -2.81 -7.16
N ALA A 241 -4.62 -2.77 -6.54
CA ALA A 241 -5.04 -3.77 -5.57
C ALA A 241 -5.02 -5.17 -6.19
N VAL A 242 -5.60 -5.33 -7.39
CA VAL A 242 -5.63 -6.61 -8.11
C VAL A 242 -4.22 -7.05 -8.53
N ALA A 243 -3.43 -6.13 -9.07
CA ALA A 243 -2.09 -6.43 -9.58
C ALA A 243 -1.09 -6.78 -8.45
N GLU A 244 -0.95 -5.92 -7.45
CA GLU A 244 0.02 -6.03 -6.36
C GLU A 244 -0.43 -7.03 -5.28
N GLY A 245 -1.71 -7.35 -5.24
CA GLY A 245 -2.33 -8.29 -4.31
C GLY A 245 -2.57 -9.67 -4.93
N PRO A 246 -3.80 -10.02 -5.34
CA PRO A 246 -4.17 -11.34 -5.85
C PRO A 246 -3.31 -11.87 -7.00
N LEU A 247 -2.98 -11.04 -8.00
CA LEU A 247 -2.19 -11.48 -9.15
C LEU A 247 -0.77 -11.86 -8.71
N LEU A 248 -0.09 -10.97 -7.99
CA LEU A 248 1.24 -11.23 -7.43
C LEU A 248 1.22 -12.44 -6.49
N ALA A 249 0.24 -12.50 -5.58
CA ALA A 249 0.08 -13.64 -4.66
C ALA A 249 -0.08 -14.96 -5.43
N THR A 250 -0.86 -14.98 -6.52
CA THR A 250 -1.05 -16.17 -7.35
C THR A 250 0.26 -16.62 -7.99
N VAL A 251 1.03 -15.69 -8.55
CA VAL A 251 2.36 -16.00 -9.13
C VAL A 251 3.28 -16.60 -8.06
N LEU A 252 3.32 -16.02 -6.86
CA LEU A 252 4.14 -16.53 -5.76
C LEU A 252 3.63 -17.86 -5.21
N CYS A 253 2.31 -18.09 -5.14
CA CYS A 253 1.73 -19.37 -4.75
C CYS A 253 2.11 -20.49 -5.73
N ILE A 254 2.01 -20.23 -7.03
CA ILE A 254 2.42 -21.18 -8.08
C ILE A 254 3.92 -21.44 -7.98
N ALA A 255 4.72 -20.39 -7.82
CA ALA A 255 6.16 -20.53 -7.66
C ALA A 255 6.52 -21.32 -6.40
N TRP A 256 5.85 -21.05 -5.27
CA TRP A 256 6.11 -21.71 -4.00
C TRP A 256 5.28 -22.99 -3.80
N TRP A 257 4.70 -23.56 -4.85
CA TRP A 257 3.90 -24.79 -4.72
C TRP A 257 4.71 -25.95 -4.13
N ARG A 258 5.99 -26.03 -4.50
CA ARG A 258 6.97 -27.02 -4.03
C ARG A 258 8.12 -26.31 -3.29
N PRO A 259 8.91 -27.03 -2.46
CA PRO A 259 10.10 -26.48 -1.83
C PRO A 259 11.03 -25.81 -2.85
N LYS A 260 11.50 -24.60 -2.53
CA LYS A 260 12.39 -23.80 -3.38
C LYS A 260 13.68 -23.49 -2.63
N ARG A 261 14.67 -22.99 -3.38
CA ARG A 261 15.89 -22.45 -2.80
C ARG A 261 15.52 -21.20 -1.98
N PRO A 262 16.01 -21.07 -0.74
CA PRO A 262 15.80 -19.85 0.05
C PRO A 262 16.18 -18.59 -0.72
N GLY A 263 15.33 -17.57 -0.65
CA GLY A 263 15.44 -16.29 -1.36
C GLY A 263 14.78 -16.27 -2.75
N MET A 264 14.30 -17.42 -3.25
CA MET A 264 13.66 -17.50 -4.56
C MET A 264 12.34 -16.71 -4.61
N ILE A 265 11.54 -16.76 -3.55
CA ILE A 265 10.22 -16.12 -3.51
C ILE A 265 10.38 -14.62 -3.34
N SER A 266 11.33 -14.14 -2.53
CA SER A 266 11.69 -12.72 -2.50
C SER A 266 12.18 -12.23 -3.86
N ALA A 267 13.02 -13.01 -4.53
CA ALA A 267 13.55 -12.61 -5.82
C ALA A 267 12.44 -12.52 -6.88
N LEU A 268 11.51 -13.49 -6.89
CA LEU A 268 10.34 -13.46 -7.75
C LEU A 268 9.38 -12.32 -7.38
N PHE A 269 9.17 -12.05 -6.09
CA PHE A 269 8.39 -10.89 -5.64
C PHE A 269 8.96 -9.60 -6.23
N LEU A 270 10.27 -9.38 -6.11
CA LEU A 270 10.92 -8.18 -6.64
C LEU A 270 10.83 -8.09 -8.18
N CYS A 271 11.09 -9.20 -8.88
CA CYS A 271 11.04 -9.27 -10.34
C CYS A 271 9.62 -9.18 -10.91
N CYS A 272 8.58 -9.53 -10.15
CA CYS A 272 7.18 -9.44 -10.59
C CYS A 272 6.50 -8.15 -10.14
N TYR A 273 6.74 -7.70 -8.90
CA TYR A 273 6.17 -6.47 -8.37
C TYR A 273 6.63 -5.25 -9.17
N GLY A 274 7.93 -5.15 -9.50
CA GLY A 274 8.47 -4.01 -10.23
C GLY A 274 7.77 -3.75 -11.58
N PRO A 275 7.67 -4.73 -12.49
CA PRO A 275 6.96 -4.57 -13.76
C PRO A 275 5.47 -4.28 -13.58
N LEU A 276 4.80 -4.96 -12.64
CA LEU A 276 3.40 -4.68 -12.33
C LEU A 276 3.21 -3.22 -11.89
N ARG A 277 4.08 -2.73 -11.02
CA ARG A 277 4.07 -1.34 -10.54
C ARG A 277 4.37 -0.34 -11.66
N LEU A 278 5.30 -0.64 -12.56
CA LEU A 278 5.59 0.19 -13.74
C LEU A 278 4.35 0.33 -14.64
N LEU A 279 3.64 -0.78 -14.89
CA LEU A 279 2.43 -0.79 -15.72
C LEU A 279 1.26 -0.06 -15.05
N THR A 280 1.02 -0.31 -13.76
CA THR A 280 -0.10 0.33 -13.05
C THR A 280 0.15 1.79 -12.71
N GLU A 281 1.40 2.26 -12.76
CA GLU A 281 1.70 3.70 -12.64
C GLU A 281 1.32 4.47 -13.92
N MET A 282 1.27 3.82 -15.09
CA MET A 282 0.86 4.50 -16.34
C MET A 282 -0.58 5.00 -16.31
N VAL A 283 -1.42 4.40 -15.46
CA VAL A 283 -2.81 4.80 -15.26
C VAL A 283 -3.01 5.65 -14.01
N ARG A 284 -1.94 5.98 -13.28
CA ARG A 284 -1.97 6.75 -12.04
C ARG A 284 -1.66 8.22 -12.31
N GLN A 285 -2.42 9.13 -11.69
CA GLN A 285 -2.10 10.55 -11.74
C GLN A 285 -0.75 10.82 -11.04
N PRO A 286 0.14 11.66 -11.61
CA PRO A 286 1.38 12.07 -10.98
C PRO A 286 1.12 12.81 -9.67
N ASP A 287 1.97 12.56 -8.68
CA ASP A 287 1.92 13.27 -7.41
C ASP A 287 2.19 14.77 -7.62
N VAL A 288 1.29 15.62 -7.15
CA VAL A 288 1.41 17.09 -7.26
C VAL A 288 2.64 17.57 -6.51
N GLY A 289 3.46 18.41 -7.16
CA GLY A 289 4.67 18.98 -6.55
C GLY A 289 5.86 18.02 -6.43
N ILE A 290 5.79 16.83 -7.04
CA ILE A 290 6.91 15.89 -7.11
C ILE A 290 7.41 15.80 -8.55
N ASP A 291 8.61 16.35 -8.79
CA ASP A 291 9.26 16.26 -10.10
C ASP A 291 9.61 14.82 -10.48
N ARG A 292 9.48 14.53 -11.78
CA ARG A 292 9.92 13.27 -12.36
C ARG A 292 11.45 13.27 -12.49
N THR A 293 12.10 12.23 -11.98
CA THR A 293 13.54 12.05 -12.15
C THR A 293 13.78 11.19 -13.38
N PHE A 294 14.54 11.69 -14.37
CA PHE A 294 14.76 11.02 -15.67
C PHE A 294 13.46 10.68 -16.43
N GLY A 295 12.40 11.49 -16.26
CA GLY A 295 11.09 11.24 -16.88
C GLY A 295 10.24 10.16 -16.20
N LEU A 296 10.75 9.53 -15.14
CA LEU A 296 10.06 8.49 -14.36
C LEU A 296 9.47 9.06 -13.07
N SER A 297 8.32 8.51 -12.65
CA SER A 297 7.78 8.73 -11.30
C SER A 297 8.68 8.07 -10.24
N ARG A 298 8.58 8.51 -8.98
CA ARG A 298 9.30 7.86 -7.86
C ARG A 298 8.98 6.37 -7.77
N GLY A 299 7.71 6.01 -7.97
CA GLY A 299 7.26 4.61 -8.01
C GLY A 299 7.94 3.82 -9.13
N GLN A 300 8.09 4.43 -10.32
CA GLN A 300 8.75 3.77 -11.45
C GLN A 300 10.25 3.59 -11.23
N LEU A 301 10.96 4.62 -10.75
CA LEU A 301 12.40 4.55 -10.47
C LEU A 301 12.73 3.44 -9.46
N LEU A 302 11.96 3.38 -8.37
CA LEU A 302 12.14 2.35 -7.36
C LEU A 302 11.79 0.96 -7.88
N SER A 303 10.79 0.85 -8.76
CA SER A 303 10.45 -0.41 -9.40
C SER A 303 11.59 -0.95 -10.25
N VAL A 304 12.32 -0.09 -10.98
CA VAL A 304 13.54 -0.49 -11.71
C VAL A 304 14.60 -1.02 -10.74
N GLY A 305 14.84 -0.30 -9.63
CA GLY A 305 15.77 -0.74 -8.58
C GLY A 305 15.39 -2.09 -7.97
N MET A 306 14.10 -2.32 -7.72
CA MET A 306 13.58 -3.59 -7.22
C MET A 306 13.82 -4.73 -8.21
N VAL A 307 13.57 -4.53 -9.51
CA VAL A 307 13.84 -5.55 -10.53
C VAL A 307 15.31 -5.91 -10.57
N LEU A 308 16.21 -4.91 -10.56
CA LEU A 308 17.65 -5.14 -10.53
C LEU A 308 18.07 -5.92 -9.27
N ALA A 309 17.56 -5.54 -8.10
CA ALA A 309 17.82 -6.25 -6.85
C ALA A 309 17.30 -7.70 -6.90
N GLY A 310 16.12 -7.95 -7.49
CA GLY A 310 15.57 -9.27 -7.71
C GLY A 310 16.43 -10.14 -8.62
N ILE A 311 16.91 -9.59 -9.74
CA ILE A 311 17.82 -10.27 -10.67
C ILE A 311 19.14 -10.63 -9.97
N LEU A 312 19.74 -9.69 -9.24
CA LEU A 312 20.96 -9.95 -8.47
C LEU A 312 20.74 -11.07 -7.44
N LEU A 313 19.61 -11.04 -6.73
CA LEU A 313 19.25 -12.09 -5.78
C LEU A 313 19.12 -13.45 -6.47
N LEU A 314 18.46 -13.53 -7.65
CA LEU A 314 18.39 -14.76 -8.45
C LEU A 314 19.78 -15.30 -8.80
N LEU A 315 20.73 -14.44 -9.13
CA LEU A 315 22.12 -14.85 -9.45
C LEU A 315 22.85 -15.40 -8.22
N VAL A 316 22.63 -14.80 -7.04
CA VAL A 316 23.24 -15.25 -5.78
C VAL A 316 22.68 -16.61 -5.36
N ILE A 317 21.35 -16.79 -5.37
CA ILE A 317 20.73 -18.03 -4.86
C ILE A 317 20.94 -19.25 -5.76
N ARG A 318 21.31 -19.06 -7.03
CA ARG A 318 21.60 -20.17 -7.98
C ARG A 318 22.66 -21.14 -7.47
N LYS A 319 23.55 -20.68 -6.58
CA LYS A 319 24.64 -21.47 -5.99
C LYS A 319 24.18 -22.40 -4.86
N SER A 320 22.94 -22.26 -4.35
CA SER A 320 22.41 -23.07 -3.25
C SER A 320 21.83 -24.41 -3.73
N SER A 321 22.17 -25.50 -3.04
CA SER A 321 21.54 -26.82 -3.20
C SER A 321 20.34 -27.04 -2.27
N ARG A 322 20.22 -26.26 -1.19
CA ARG A 322 19.17 -26.39 -0.17
C ARG A 322 17.80 -26.03 -0.75
N ARG A 323 16.79 -26.84 -0.41
CA ARG A 323 15.38 -26.54 -0.72
C ARG A 323 14.56 -26.66 0.56
N GLU A 324 13.72 -25.66 0.81
CA GLU A 324 12.87 -25.60 2.01
C GLU A 324 11.55 -24.90 1.68
N GLY A 325 10.58 -25.05 2.58
CA GLY A 325 9.25 -24.46 2.46
C GLY A 325 8.35 -25.19 1.46
N GLY A 326 7.66 -24.41 0.64
CA GLY A 326 6.63 -24.93 -0.25
C GLY A 326 5.24 -24.92 0.41
N LEU A 327 4.20 -24.60 -0.34
CA LEU A 327 2.82 -24.61 0.15
C LEU A 327 2.25 -26.03 0.22
N PHE A 328 2.70 -26.91 -0.67
CA PHE A 328 2.27 -28.31 -0.74
C PHE A 328 3.48 -29.23 -0.99
N PRO A 329 4.38 -29.37 0.01
CA PRO A 329 5.50 -30.28 -0.09
C PRO A 329 4.99 -31.73 -0.30
N PRO A 330 5.62 -32.55 -1.15
CA PRO A 330 5.30 -33.97 -1.22
C PRO A 330 5.54 -34.63 0.13
N SER A 331 4.81 -35.71 0.44
CA SER A 331 4.87 -36.42 1.73
C SER A 331 6.24 -37.02 2.08
N ASN A 332 7.21 -37.01 1.14
CA ASN A 332 8.46 -37.76 1.22
C ASN A 332 9.71 -36.86 1.09
N PHE A 333 9.63 -35.59 1.51
CA PHE A 333 10.80 -34.69 1.53
C PHE A 333 11.37 -34.51 2.93
#